data_AF-G8X6T7-F1
#
_entry.id   AF-G8X6T7-F1
#
_cell.length_a   1.000
_cell.length_b   1.000
_cell.length_c   1.000
_cell.angle_alpha   90.00
_cell.angle_beta   90.00
_cell.angle_gamma   90.00
#
_symmetry.space_group_name_H-M   'P 1'
#
loop_
_entity.id
_entity.type
_entity.pdbx_description
1 polymer ?
#
loop_
_entity_poly.entity_id
_entity_poly.type
_entity_poly.pdbx_seq_one_letter_code
_entity_poly.pdbx_strand_id
1 'polypeptide(L)'
;MNLKFIYSGIFILTCIGIQAQENILSQSEKQLISKKEDSIAKIKLSELHAQKEAEKEAKKIAKEKEKTLKAEKALKEAEADRVKEEQRRIEQLEKDKKRMEKQLEKAEKERKKIEEVKKNLAKARDKQEEINQDIEKEQKKFDKLNQKGKLSPLDIEKWNKKIEKMREKAANQDKKVKKAERELEKL
;
A
#
# COMPACT_ATOMS: atom_id res chain seq x y z
N MET A 1 -62.88 66.32 97.40
CA MET A 1 -62.53 66.17 95.98
C MET A 1 -61.05 65.80 95.90
N ASN A 2 -60.71 64.55 95.61
CA ASN A 2 -59.34 64.16 95.26
C ASN A 2 -59.38 63.58 93.84
N LEU A 3 -59.61 64.47 92.88
CA LEU A 3 -59.79 64.19 91.45
C LEU A 3 -58.54 63.53 90.81
N LYS A 4 -57.42 63.45 91.52
CA LYS A 4 -56.15 62.87 91.03
C LYS A 4 -56.10 61.34 91.07
N PHE A 5 -56.93 60.67 91.86
CA PHE A 5 -56.94 59.20 91.93
C PHE A 5 -57.81 58.52 90.87
N ILE A 6 -58.81 59.22 90.32
CA ILE A 6 -59.74 58.66 89.32
C ILE A 6 -59.08 58.60 87.93
N TYR A 7 -58.26 59.59 87.57
CA TYR A 7 -57.56 59.60 86.28
C TYR A 7 -56.38 58.61 86.20
N SER A 8 -55.80 58.19 87.34
CA SER A 8 -54.74 57.16 87.37
C SER A 8 -55.30 55.75 87.12
N GLY A 9 -56.51 55.45 87.62
CA GLY A 9 -57.17 54.16 87.41
C GLY A 9 -57.69 53.95 85.99
N ILE A 10 -58.10 55.02 85.30
CA ILE A 10 -58.61 54.95 83.91
C ILE A 10 -57.47 54.80 82.90
N PHE A 11 -56.26 55.28 83.20
CA PHE A 11 -55.10 55.17 82.31
C PHE A 11 -54.46 53.76 82.30
N ILE A 12 -54.58 52.99 83.39
CA ILE A 12 -54.02 51.63 83.46
C ILE A 12 -54.94 50.61 82.74
N LEU A 13 -56.24 50.88 82.63
CA LEU A 13 -57.18 49.96 81.98
C LEU A 13 -57.12 50.00 80.44
N THR A 14 -56.64 51.09 79.84
CA THR A 14 -56.54 51.22 78.37
C THR A 14 -55.24 50.66 77.78
N CYS A 15 -54.17 50.53 78.57
CA CYS A 15 -52.90 49.95 78.10
C CYS A 15 -52.91 48.42 77.97
N ILE A 16 -53.83 47.72 78.65
CA ILE A 16 -53.94 46.24 78.57
C ILE A 16 -54.77 45.81 77.34
N GLY A 17 -55.62 46.70 76.80
CA GLY A 17 -56.50 46.38 75.67
C GLY A 17 -55.83 46.34 74.28
N ILE A 18 -54.62 46.87 74.13
CA ILE A 18 -53.98 47.04 72.81
C ILE A 18 -52.99 45.90 72.47
N GLN A 19 -52.57 45.08 73.44
CA GLN A 19 -51.64 43.96 73.20
C GLN A 19 -52.33 42.60 72.92
N ALA A 20 -53.67 42.53 72.89
CA ALA A 20 -54.40 41.27 72.68
C ALA A 20 -54.91 41.07 71.24
N GLN A 21 -54.56 41.95 70.30
CA GLN A 21 -55.02 41.88 68.90
C GLN A 21 -53.87 41.71 67.91
N GLU A 22 -52.84 40.95 68.27
CA GLU A 22 -51.88 40.45 67.29
C GLU A 22 -51.77 38.93 67.37
N ASN A 23 -52.19 38.29 66.28
CA ASN A 23 -51.77 36.96 65.84
C ASN A 23 -52.45 35.72 66.47
N ILE A 24 -53.76 35.60 66.27
CA ILE A 24 -54.40 34.26 66.21
C ILE A 24 -54.88 34.03 64.78
N LEU A 25 -53.94 33.75 63.88
CA LEU A 25 -54.28 32.97 62.69
C LEU A 25 -54.90 31.66 63.19
N SER A 26 -56.13 31.36 62.77
CA SER A 26 -56.88 30.21 63.24
C SER A 26 -56.03 28.94 63.09
N GLN A 27 -56.11 28.00 64.05
CA GLN A 27 -55.42 26.71 63.96
C GLN A 27 -55.69 26.00 62.62
N SER A 28 -56.86 26.23 62.02
CA SER A 28 -57.25 25.71 60.70
C SER A 28 -56.47 26.34 59.53
N GLU A 29 -56.14 27.62 59.59
CA GLU A 29 -55.38 28.34 58.56
C GLU A 29 -53.89 28.01 58.61
N LYS A 30 -53.31 27.90 59.83
CA LYS A 30 -51.94 27.40 60.02
C LYS A 30 -51.79 25.95 59.50
N GLN A 31 -52.79 25.10 59.73
CA GLN A 31 -52.83 23.75 59.16
C GLN A 31 -52.97 23.74 57.63
N LEU A 32 -53.74 24.68 57.05
CA LEU A 32 -53.92 24.77 55.60
C LEU A 32 -52.65 25.22 54.88
N ILE A 33 -51.90 26.16 55.48
CA ILE A 33 -50.61 26.65 54.96
C ILE A 33 -49.56 25.54 55.05
N SER A 34 -49.42 24.87 56.20
CA SER A 34 -48.51 23.73 56.37
C SER A 34 -48.80 22.59 55.38
N LYS A 35 -50.07 22.23 55.16
CA LYS A 35 -50.44 21.21 54.14
C LYS A 35 -50.13 21.63 52.70
N LYS A 36 -50.24 22.93 52.38
CA LYS A 36 -49.88 23.48 51.07
C LYS A 36 -48.36 23.51 50.86
N GLU A 37 -47.60 23.89 51.89
CA GLU A 37 -46.13 23.86 51.88
C GLU A 37 -45.61 22.42 51.72
N ASP A 38 -46.18 21.45 52.44
CA ASP A 38 -45.86 20.03 52.31
C ASP A 38 -46.19 19.49 50.90
N SER A 39 -47.29 19.94 50.30
CA SER A 39 -47.69 19.54 48.94
C SER A 39 -46.75 20.13 47.88
N ILE A 40 -46.34 21.40 48.02
CA ILE A 40 -45.38 22.06 47.12
C ILE A 40 -44.00 21.42 47.25
N ALA A 41 -43.56 21.09 48.47
CA ALA A 41 -42.30 20.39 48.70
C ALA A 41 -42.29 19.00 48.06
N LYS A 42 -43.41 18.27 48.15
CA LYS A 42 -43.58 16.95 47.52
C LYS A 42 -43.56 17.02 46.00
N ILE A 43 -44.19 18.04 45.40
CA ILE A 43 -44.16 18.27 43.95
C ILE A 43 -42.74 18.58 43.48
N LYS A 44 -42.03 19.51 44.14
CA LYS A 44 -40.62 19.83 43.82
C LYS A 44 -39.68 18.63 43.97
N LEU A 45 -39.90 17.78 44.97
CA LEU A 45 -39.13 16.56 45.16
C LEU A 45 -39.36 15.57 44.00
N SER A 46 -40.61 15.47 43.53
CA SER A 46 -40.97 14.63 42.37
C SER A 46 -40.39 15.17 41.06
N GLU A 47 -40.39 16.48 40.85
CA GLU A 47 -39.80 17.13 39.68
C GLU A 47 -38.28 16.97 39.66
N LEU A 48 -37.61 17.14 40.80
CA LEU A 48 -36.17 16.93 40.92
C LEU A 48 -35.78 15.45 40.71
N HIS A 49 -36.63 14.52 41.14
CA HIS A 49 -36.45 13.10 40.86
C HIS A 49 -36.66 12.78 39.37
N ALA A 50 -37.71 13.34 38.74
CA ALA A 50 -37.96 13.19 37.32
C ALA A 50 -36.82 13.79 36.47
N GLN A 51 -36.28 14.95 36.87
CA GLN A 51 -35.16 15.60 36.19
C GLN A 51 -33.86 14.80 36.32
N LYS A 52 -33.59 14.20 37.50
CA LYS A 52 -32.44 13.30 37.70
C LYS A 52 -32.55 12.01 36.91
N GLU A 53 -33.75 11.44 36.77
CA GLU A 53 -33.95 10.25 35.94
C GLU A 53 -33.81 10.59 34.45
N ALA A 54 -34.36 11.72 33.99
CA ALA A 54 -34.16 12.20 32.62
C ALA A 54 -32.67 12.49 32.31
N GLU A 55 -31.92 13.07 33.24
CA GLU A 55 -30.48 13.31 33.09
C GLU A 55 -29.68 11.99 33.03
N LYS A 56 -30.02 11.00 33.87
CA LYS A 56 -29.40 9.67 33.82
C LYS A 56 -29.68 8.97 32.50
N GLU A 57 -30.89 9.07 31.98
CA GLU A 57 -31.30 8.48 30.71
C GLU A 57 -30.62 9.17 29.53
N ALA A 58 -30.58 10.51 29.51
CA ALA A 58 -29.83 11.29 28.53
C ALA A 58 -28.33 10.95 28.55
N LYS A 59 -27.73 10.76 29.73
CA LYS A 59 -26.32 10.36 29.90
C LYS A 59 -26.06 8.93 29.41
N LYS A 60 -27.01 8.00 29.58
CA LYS A 60 -26.91 6.63 29.03
C LYS A 60 -26.96 6.67 27.50
N ILE A 61 -27.92 7.40 26.93
CA ILE A 61 -28.07 7.57 25.48
C ILE A 61 -26.83 8.26 24.87
N ALA A 62 -26.28 9.28 25.53
CA ALA A 62 -25.05 9.95 25.09
C ALA A 62 -23.84 9.00 25.11
N LYS A 63 -23.67 8.21 26.17
CA LYS A 63 -22.61 7.19 26.27
C LYS A 63 -22.76 6.09 25.22
N GLU A 64 -23.98 5.68 24.91
CA GLU A 64 -24.25 4.67 23.90
C GLU A 64 -23.94 5.19 22.49
N LYS A 65 -24.38 6.42 22.17
CA LYS A 65 -24.04 7.11 20.91
C LYS A 65 -22.53 7.35 20.76
N GLU A 66 -21.82 7.67 21.84
CA GLU A 66 -20.36 7.81 21.81
C GLU A 66 -19.67 6.46 21.54
N LYS A 67 -20.15 5.38 22.17
CA LYS A 67 -19.64 4.02 21.93
C LYS A 67 -19.89 3.56 20.50
N THR A 68 -21.08 3.78 19.94
CA THR A 68 -21.38 3.42 18.55
C THR A 68 -20.55 4.23 17.57
N LEU A 69 -20.37 5.54 17.80
CA LEU A 69 -19.53 6.38 16.95
C LEU A 69 -18.05 5.97 17.01
N LYS A 70 -17.54 5.59 18.18
CA LYS A 70 -16.16 5.06 18.32
C LYS A 70 -16.00 3.71 17.62
N ALA A 71 -16.98 2.81 17.75
CA ALA A 71 -16.97 1.53 17.06
C ALA A 71 -17.03 1.69 15.54
N GLU A 72 -17.87 2.59 15.03
CA GLU A 72 -17.97 2.87 13.59
C GLU A 72 -16.68 3.48 13.04
N LYS A 73 -16.05 4.41 13.77
CA LYS A 73 -14.74 4.97 13.39
C LYS A 73 -13.64 3.90 13.36
N ALA A 74 -13.58 3.05 14.39
CA ALA A 74 -12.62 1.96 14.45
C ALA A 74 -12.81 0.93 13.32
N LEU A 75 -14.06 0.64 12.94
CA LEU A 75 -14.37 -0.23 11.80
C LEU A 75 -13.93 0.39 10.47
N LYS A 76 -14.21 1.69 10.25
CA LYS A 76 -13.79 2.41 9.04
C LYS A 76 -12.27 2.52 8.93
N GLU A 77 -11.57 2.74 10.04
CA GLU A 77 -10.11 2.78 10.08
C GLU A 77 -9.51 1.40 9.77
N ALA A 78 -10.03 0.34 10.39
CA ALA A 78 -9.61 -1.03 10.11
C ALA A 78 -9.87 -1.44 8.65
N GLU A 79 -11.01 -1.04 8.07
CA GLU A 79 -11.31 -1.29 6.66
C GLU A 79 -10.37 -0.51 5.74
N ALA A 80 -10.12 0.77 6.03
CA ALA A 80 -9.18 1.59 5.25
C ALA A 80 -7.75 1.03 5.29
N ASP A 81 -7.30 0.52 6.44
CA ASP A 81 -5.98 -0.10 6.56
C ASP A 81 -5.91 -1.43 5.81
N ARG A 82 -6.98 -2.25 5.85
CA ARG A 82 -7.06 -3.47 5.03
C ARG A 82 -7.03 -3.17 3.53
N VAL A 83 -7.76 -2.16 3.08
CA VAL A 83 -7.74 -1.74 1.67
C VAL A 83 -6.37 -1.23 1.26
N LYS A 84 -5.70 -0.43 2.10
CA LYS A 84 -4.33 0.04 1.84
C LYS A 84 -3.34 -1.11 1.75
N GLU A 85 -3.45 -2.10 2.64
CA GLU A 85 -2.55 -3.25 2.63
C GLU A 85 -2.77 -4.14 1.41
N GLU A 86 -4.02 -4.39 1.04
CA GLU A 86 -4.34 -5.13 -0.19
C GLU A 86 -3.84 -4.37 -1.43
N GLN A 87 -4.01 -3.05 -1.48
CA GLN A 87 -3.50 -2.22 -2.58
C GLN A 87 -1.97 -2.29 -2.68
N ARG A 88 -1.25 -2.22 -1.55
CA ARG A 88 0.21 -2.38 -1.50
C ARG A 88 0.63 -3.77 -1.97
N ARG A 89 -0.11 -4.80 -1.58
CA ARG A 89 0.14 -6.18 -2.01
C ARG A 89 -0.04 -6.35 -3.51
N ILE A 90 -1.12 -5.79 -4.08
CA ILE A 90 -1.37 -5.78 -5.52
C ILE A 90 -0.23 -5.04 -6.25
N GLU A 91 0.13 -3.84 -5.79
CA GLU A 91 1.21 -3.05 -6.40
C GLU A 91 2.56 -3.80 -6.35
N GLN A 92 2.84 -4.49 -5.25
CA GLN A 92 4.06 -5.30 -5.11
C GLN A 92 4.04 -6.50 -6.07
N LEU A 93 2.92 -7.21 -6.17
CA LEU A 93 2.75 -8.31 -7.11
C LEU A 93 2.89 -7.86 -8.57
N GLU A 94 2.36 -6.68 -8.93
CA GLU A 94 2.54 -6.10 -10.26
C GLU A 94 3.98 -5.71 -10.54
N LYS A 95 4.67 -5.09 -9.57
CA LYS A 95 6.10 -4.77 -9.67
C LYS A 95 6.93 -6.04 -9.86
N ASP A 96 6.63 -7.09 -9.12
CA ASP A 96 7.35 -8.36 -9.20
C ASP A 96 7.07 -9.07 -10.53
N LYS A 97 5.82 -9.11 -11.01
CA LYS A 97 5.49 -9.60 -12.36
C LYS A 97 6.27 -8.84 -13.43
N LYS A 98 6.28 -7.51 -13.38
CA LYS A 98 7.01 -6.67 -14.33
C LYS A 98 8.52 -6.90 -14.28
N ARG A 99 9.08 -7.16 -13.10
CA ARG A 99 10.50 -7.53 -12.95
C ARG A 99 10.80 -8.89 -13.57
N MET A 100 9.94 -9.88 -13.31
CA MET A 100 10.06 -11.22 -13.87
C MET A 100 9.94 -11.21 -15.40
N GLU A 101 8.96 -10.49 -15.96
CA GLU A 101 8.80 -10.33 -17.41
C GLU A 101 10.04 -9.69 -18.04
N LYS A 102 10.58 -8.62 -17.43
CA LYS A 102 11.84 -8.00 -17.91
C LYS A 102 13.03 -8.95 -17.84
N GLN A 103 13.12 -9.78 -16.82
CA GLN A 103 14.18 -10.78 -16.71
C GLN A 103 14.04 -11.87 -17.77
N LEU A 104 12.82 -12.37 -17.99
CA LEU A 104 12.53 -13.34 -19.04
C LEU A 104 12.82 -12.76 -20.44
N GLU A 105 12.43 -11.51 -20.71
CA GLU A 105 12.71 -10.84 -21.98
C GLU A 105 14.22 -10.67 -22.22
N LYS A 106 14.98 -10.29 -21.18
CA LYS A 106 16.45 -10.19 -21.26
C LYS A 106 17.07 -11.56 -21.54
N ALA A 107 16.66 -12.58 -20.79
CA ALA A 107 17.15 -13.94 -20.98
C ALA A 107 16.81 -14.48 -22.38
N GLU A 108 15.62 -14.19 -22.90
CA GLU A 108 15.23 -14.58 -24.27
C GLU A 108 16.08 -13.86 -25.32
N LYS A 109 16.34 -12.56 -25.15
CA LYS A 109 17.24 -11.79 -26.03
C LYS A 109 18.66 -12.33 -26.01
N GLU A 110 19.18 -12.68 -24.84
CA GLU A 110 20.51 -13.30 -24.70
C GLU A 110 20.56 -14.68 -25.38
N ARG A 111 19.54 -15.53 -25.17
CA ARG A 111 19.43 -16.82 -25.86
C ARG A 111 19.40 -16.65 -27.37
N LYS A 112 18.62 -15.69 -27.90
CA LYS A 112 18.57 -15.39 -29.34
C LYS A 112 19.92 -14.93 -29.89
N LYS A 113 20.64 -14.06 -29.16
CA LYS A 113 21.99 -13.62 -29.55
C LYS A 113 22.97 -14.79 -29.60
N ILE A 114 22.96 -15.65 -28.57
CA ILE A 114 23.80 -16.85 -28.52
C ILE A 114 23.47 -17.78 -29.69
N GLU A 115 22.19 -18.00 -29.98
CA GLU A 115 21.75 -18.84 -31.10
C GLU A 115 22.20 -18.27 -32.46
N GLU A 116 22.06 -16.96 -32.67
CA GLU A 116 22.52 -16.29 -33.88
C GLU A 116 24.03 -16.41 -34.07
N VAL A 117 24.81 -16.18 -33.01
CA VAL A 117 26.28 -16.33 -33.07
C VAL A 117 26.68 -17.79 -33.30
N LYS A 118 26.02 -18.77 -32.67
CA LYS A 118 26.25 -20.20 -32.95
C LYS A 118 25.95 -20.55 -34.40
N LYS A 119 24.86 -20.03 -34.96
CA LYS A 119 24.49 -20.23 -36.37
C LYS A 119 25.53 -19.61 -37.31
N ASN A 120 26.03 -18.43 -37.00
CA ASN A 120 27.08 -17.78 -37.78
C ASN A 120 28.41 -18.55 -37.70
N LEU A 121 28.75 -19.08 -36.52
CA LEU A 121 29.92 -19.94 -36.33
C LEU A 121 29.80 -21.23 -37.16
N ALA A 122 28.65 -21.91 -37.10
CA ALA A 122 28.39 -23.11 -37.88
C ALA A 122 28.58 -22.86 -39.38
N LYS A 123 27.92 -21.83 -39.93
CA LYS A 123 28.09 -21.42 -41.33
C LYS A 123 29.53 -21.09 -41.70
N ALA A 124 30.27 -20.46 -40.78
CA ALA A 124 31.67 -20.12 -41.02
C ALA A 124 32.56 -21.37 -41.07
N ARG A 125 32.28 -22.37 -40.22
CA ARG A 125 32.97 -23.67 -40.21
C ARG A 125 32.63 -24.51 -41.44
N ASP A 126 31.36 -24.57 -41.84
CA ASP A 126 30.94 -25.29 -43.05
C ASP A 126 31.68 -24.75 -44.28
N LYS A 127 31.74 -23.42 -44.42
CA LYS A 127 32.49 -22.78 -45.50
C LYS A 127 34.01 -23.02 -45.42
N GLN A 128 34.57 -23.10 -44.21
CA GLN A 128 35.97 -23.46 -44.02
C GLN A 128 36.25 -24.88 -44.50
N GLU A 129 35.36 -25.82 -44.17
CA GLU A 129 35.45 -27.21 -44.58
C GLU A 129 35.35 -27.35 -46.10
N GLU A 130 34.38 -26.68 -46.74
CA GLU A 130 34.26 -26.65 -48.20
C GLU A 130 35.56 -26.16 -48.88
N ILE A 131 36.13 -25.05 -48.40
CA ILE A 131 37.40 -24.53 -48.95
C ILE A 131 38.53 -25.54 -48.77
N ASN A 132 38.63 -26.19 -47.61
CA ASN A 132 39.66 -27.18 -47.34
C ASN A 132 39.51 -28.41 -48.25
N GLN A 133 38.27 -28.90 -48.45
CA GLN A 133 37.99 -30.00 -49.36
C GLN A 133 38.35 -29.65 -50.81
N ASP A 134 38.06 -28.42 -51.25
CA ASP A 134 38.43 -27.97 -52.60
C ASP A 134 39.94 -27.84 -52.78
N ILE A 135 40.66 -27.33 -51.77
CA ILE A 135 42.13 -27.32 -51.77
C ILE A 135 42.68 -28.73 -51.88
N GLU A 136 42.15 -29.68 -51.10
CA GLU A 136 42.60 -31.07 -51.12
C GLU A 136 42.36 -31.73 -52.49
N LYS A 137 41.19 -31.51 -53.10
CA LYS A 137 40.87 -32.01 -54.45
C LYS A 137 41.81 -31.45 -55.50
N GLU A 138 42.08 -30.15 -55.47
CA GLU A 138 42.99 -29.50 -56.43
C GLU A 138 44.44 -29.91 -56.21
N GLN A 139 44.89 -30.05 -54.95
CA GLN A 139 46.21 -30.56 -54.60
C GLN A 139 46.38 -32.00 -55.10
N LYS A 140 45.41 -32.89 -54.87
CA LYS A 140 45.43 -34.28 -55.38
C LYS A 140 45.50 -34.33 -56.91
N LYS A 141 44.78 -33.43 -57.59
CA LYS A 141 44.80 -33.34 -59.06
C LYS A 141 46.14 -32.84 -59.57
N PHE A 142 46.72 -31.83 -58.93
CA PHE A 142 48.06 -31.33 -59.22
C PHE A 142 49.11 -32.42 -59.03
N ASP A 143 49.14 -33.06 -57.86
CA ASP A 143 50.12 -34.11 -57.52
C ASP A 143 50.06 -35.26 -58.54
N LYS A 144 48.84 -35.71 -58.89
CA LYS A 144 48.63 -36.78 -59.89
C LYS A 144 49.12 -36.40 -61.29
N LEU A 145 48.95 -35.15 -61.71
CA LEU A 145 49.43 -34.67 -63.02
C LEU A 145 50.95 -34.47 -63.02
N ASN A 146 51.48 -33.94 -61.93
CA ASN A 146 52.91 -33.71 -61.73
C ASN A 146 53.70 -35.03 -61.70
N GLN A 147 53.22 -36.01 -60.93
CA GLN A 147 53.81 -37.36 -60.87
C GLN A 147 53.83 -38.06 -62.23
N LYS A 148 52.83 -37.80 -63.08
CA LYS A 148 52.77 -38.34 -64.45
C LYS A 148 53.65 -37.58 -65.45
N GLY A 149 54.35 -36.52 -65.03
CA GLY A 149 55.14 -35.66 -65.92
C GLY A 149 54.29 -34.91 -66.95
N LYS A 150 52.98 -34.77 -66.72
CA LYS A 150 52.03 -34.16 -67.67
C LYS A 150 51.95 -32.62 -67.58
N LEU A 151 52.74 -32.01 -66.70
CA LEU A 151 52.76 -30.57 -66.49
C LEU A 151 54.06 -29.99 -67.00
N SER A 152 53.96 -28.91 -67.78
CA SER A 152 55.13 -28.09 -68.10
C SER A 152 55.53 -27.25 -66.87
N PRO A 153 56.77 -26.73 -66.81
CA PRO A 153 57.18 -25.82 -65.73
C PRO A 153 56.24 -24.62 -65.54
N LEU A 154 55.72 -24.07 -66.65
CA LEU A 154 54.77 -22.96 -66.62
C LEU A 154 53.42 -23.38 -66.02
N ASP A 155 52.95 -24.60 -66.32
CA ASP A 155 51.71 -25.11 -65.75
C ASP A 155 51.84 -25.37 -64.25
N ILE A 156 53.00 -25.88 -63.81
CA ILE A 156 53.31 -26.07 -62.38
C ILE A 156 53.20 -24.73 -61.64
N GLU A 157 53.76 -23.66 -62.19
CA GLU A 157 53.67 -22.33 -61.60
C GLU A 157 52.22 -21.83 -61.51
N LYS A 158 51.40 -22.02 -62.55
CA LYS A 158 49.98 -21.66 -62.54
C LYS A 158 49.21 -22.43 -61.46
N TRP A 159 49.48 -23.74 -61.32
CA TRP A 159 48.88 -24.59 -60.29
C TRP A 159 49.26 -24.14 -58.89
N ASN A 160 50.54 -23.87 -58.64
CA ASN A 160 51.02 -23.35 -57.37
C ASN A 160 50.34 -22.03 -57.00
N LYS A 161 50.27 -21.06 -57.93
CA LYS A 161 49.56 -19.79 -57.73
C LYS A 161 48.08 -19.99 -57.43
N LYS A 162 47.42 -20.96 -58.08
CA LYS A 162 46.00 -21.28 -57.82
C LYS A 162 45.81 -21.84 -56.41
N ILE A 163 46.61 -22.82 -56.02
CA ILE A 163 46.56 -23.45 -54.70
C ILE A 163 46.86 -22.42 -53.61
N GLU A 164 47.86 -21.55 -53.82
CA GLU A 164 48.20 -20.47 -52.90
C GLU A 164 47.04 -19.48 -52.69
N LYS A 165 46.37 -19.05 -53.77
CA LYS A 165 45.15 -18.22 -53.66
C LYS A 165 44.04 -18.93 -52.88
N MET A 166 43.88 -20.25 -53.01
CA MET A 166 42.89 -21.00 -52.25
C MET A 166 43.28 -21.09 -50.77
N ARG A 167 44.56 -21.30 -50.45
CA ARG A 167 45.10 -21.27 -49.08
C ARG A 167 44.94 -19.90 -48.42
N GLU A 168 45.13 -18.82 -49.17
CA GLU A 168 44.87 -17.46 -48.68
C GLU A 168 43.38 -17.27 -48.33
N LYS A 169 42.47 -17.74 -49.20
CA LYS A 169 41.02 -17.75 -48.90
C LYS A 169 40.71 -18.56 -47.64
N ALA A 170 41.34 -19.72 -47.45
CA ALA A 170 41.19 -20.56 -46.26
C ALA A 170 41.67 -19.83 -45.00
N ALA A 171 42.82 -19.15 -45.05
CA ALA A 171 43.33 -18.37 -43.92
C ALA A 171 42.43 -17.19 -43.57
N ASN A 172 41.86 -16.52 -44.57
CA ASN A 172 40.91 -15.44 -44.34
C ASN A 172 39.57 -15.94 -43.77
N GLN A 173 39.14 -17.14 -44.15
CA GLN A 173 37.95 -17.77 -43.60
C GLN A 173 38.19 -18.27 -42.16
N ASP A 174 39.37 -18.81 -41.85
CA ASP A 174 39.78 -19.20 -40.50
C ASP A 174 39.76 -18.01 -39.53
N LYS A 175 40.21 -16.83 -39.97
CA LYS A 175 40.09 -15.58 -39.19
C LYS A 175 38.63 -15.25 -38.87
N LYS A 176 37.69 -15.52 -39.78
CA LYS A 176 36.24 -15.29 -39.55
C LYS A 176 35.67 -16.30 -38.56
N VAL A 177 36.07 -17.58 -38.66
CA VAL A 177 35.70 -18.61 -37.68
C VAL A 177 36.18 -18.21 -36.30
N LYS A 178 37.47 -17.89 -36.15
CA LYS A 178 38.05 -17.43 -34.87
C LYS A 178 37.38 -16.18 -34.31
N LYS A 179 36.97 -15.24 -35.17
CA LYS A 179 36.22 -14.06 -34.74
C LYS A 179 34.85 -14.46 -34.18
N ALA A 180 34.12 -15.33 -34.86
CA ALA A 180 32.82 -15.82 -34.39
C ALA A 180 32.93 -16.66 -33.10
N GLU A 181 34.01 -17.44 -32.94
CA GLU A 181 34.29 -18.18 -31.69
C GLU A 181 34.52 -17.24 -30.51
N ARG A 182 35.33 -16.19 -30.70
CA ARG A 182 35.56 -15.17 -29.67
C ARG A 182 34.30 -14.37 -29.35
N GLU A 183 33.44 -14.12 -30.34
CA GLU A 183 32.14 -13.48 -30.11
C GLU A 183 31.23 -14.38 -29.28
N LEU A 184 31.25 -15.69 -29.50
CA LEU A 184 30.50 -16.66 -28.71
C LEU A 184 31.03 -16.78 -27.27
N GLU A 185 32.36 -16.73 -27.08
CA GLU A 185 32.99 -16.81 -25.76
C GLU A 185 32.74 -15.56 -24.89
N LYS A 186 32.49 -14.41 -25.51
CA LYS A 186 32.21 -13.15 -24.81
C LYS A 186 30.74 -12.97 -24.41
N LEU A 187 29.84 -13.81 -24.93
CA LEU A 187 28.40 -13.79 -24.64
C LEU A 187 28.06 -14.70 -23.48
#